data_AF-A0A6I1JGK9-F1
#
_entry.id   AF-A0A6I1JGK9-F1
#
_cell.length_a   1.000
_cell.length_b   1.000
_cell.length_c   1.000
_cell.angle_alpha   90.00
_cell.angle_beta   90.00
_cell.angle_gamma   90.00
#
_symmetry.space_group_name_H-M   'P 1'
#
loop_
_entity.id
_entity.type
_entity.pdbx_description
1 polymer ?
#
loop_
_entity_poly.entity_id
_entity_poly.type
_entity_poly.pdbx_seq_one_letter_code
_entity_poly.pdbx_strand_id
1 'polypeptide(L)'
;EKVVIINPTDFPDIGPLGQVTADILQKMGMNVDLAETDWGTVIQRRGSRESTDKGGWSIFHTTGPAAGWGTPATSLLVRGQGARGWFGWWDSPKAEALTEEWLYAPDEAGQKSAAKELGRLALEEVATVPLGQFTLRTAYRKTLTGMPHGSAPYPWSIKRA
;
A
#
# COMPACT_ATOMS: atom_id res chain seq x y z
N GLU A 1 -22.33 -6.87 8.76
CA GLU A 1 -21.65 -5.60 9.09
C GLU A 1 -21.49 -4.77 7.82
N LYS A 2 -21.43 -3.43 7.92
CA LYS A 2 -21.24 -2.54 6.77
C LYS A 2 -19.76 -2.49 6.40
N VAL A 3 -19.43 -2.81 5.15
CA VAL A 3 -18.08 -2.70 4.58
C VAL A 3 -17.97 -1.38 3.83
N VAL A 4 -17.15 -0.46 4.30
CA VAL A 4 -16.95 0.83 3.63
C VAL A 4 -15.62 0.81 2.88
N ILE A 5 -15.68 1.01 1.56
CA ILE A 5 -14.50 1.14 0.70
C ILE A 5 -14.32 2.62 0.38
N ILE A 6 -13.22 3.23 0.83
CA ILE A 6 -12.88 4.61 0.44
C ILE A 6 -12.07 4.56 -0.87
N ASN A 7 -12.62 5.17 -1.93
CA ASN A 7 -12.10 4.99 -3.28
C ASN A 7 -11.90 6.33 -4.01
N PRO A 8 -10.72 6.60 -4.58
CA PRO A 8 -10.50 7.79 -5.39
C PRO A 8 -11.08 7.61 -6.80
N THR A 9 -11.73 8.64 -7.32
CA THR A 9 -12.25 8.68 -8.70
C THR A 9 -11.30 9.33 -9.70
N ASP A 10 -10.33 10.09 -9.20
CA ASP A 10 -9.35 10.88 -9.96
C ASP A 10 -7.96 10.22 -10.04
N PHE A 11 -7.78 9.05 -9.42
CA PHE A 11 -6.53 8.29 -9.44
C PHE A 11 -6.71 6.99 -10.26
N PRO A 12 -6.35 6.98 -11.55
CA PRO A 12 -6.70 5.88 -12.47
C PRO A 12 -6.04 4.55 -12.12
N ASP A 13 -4.89 4.57 -11.44
CA ASP A 13 -4.19 3.35 -11.00
C ASP A 13 -4.83 2.70 -9.76
N ILE A 14 -5.76 3.39 -9.08
CA ILE A 14 -6.35 2.97 -7.80
C ILE A 14 -7.87 2.81 -7.92
N GLY A 15 -8.57 3.78 -8.52
CA GLY A 15 -10.04 3.82 -8.56
C GLY A 15 -10.71 2.54 -9.08
N PRO A 16 -10.24 1.94 -10.20
CA PRO A 16 -10.79 0.69 -10.70
C PRO A 16 -10.65 -0.49 -9.72
N LEU A 17 -9.61 -0.50 -8.86
CA LEU A 17 -9.43 -1.56 -7.87
C LEU A 17 -10.58 -1.57 -6.86
N GLY A 18 -10.96 -0.39 -6.34
CA GLY A 18 -12.09 -0.28 -5.41
C GLY A 18 -13.42 -0.67 -6.04
N GLN A 19 -13.66 -0.35 -7.31
CA GLN A 19 -14.87 -0.73 -8.04
C GLN A 19 -14.96 -2.24 -8.22
N VAL A 20 -13.87 -2.91 -8.61
CA VAL A 20 -13.82 -4.37 -8.75
C VAL A 20 -14.00 -5.06 -7.40
N THR A 21 -13.32 -4.58 -6.34
CA THR A 21 -13.50 -5.11 -4.99
C THR A 21 -14.94 -4.95 -4.50
N ALA A 22 -15.57 -3.79 -4.74
CA ALA A 22 -16.96 -3.57 -4.35
C ALA A 22 -17.91 -4.57 -5.03
N ASP A 23 -17.79 -4.75 -6.35
CA ASP A 23 -18.58 -5.68 -7.12
C ASP A 23 -18.42 -7.13 -6.64
N ILE A 24 -17.18 -7.58 -6.39
CA ILE A 24 -16.91 -8.94 -5.89
C ILE A 24 -17.54 -9.15 -4.51
N LEU A 25 -17.34 -8.22 -3.57
CA LEU A 25 -17.88 -8.36 -2.21
C LEU A 25 -19.41 -8.30 -2.19
N GLN A 26 -20.02 -7.49 -3.05
CA GLN A 26 -21.48 -7.48 -3.23
C GLN A 26 -22.00 -8.81 -3.78
N LYS A 27 -21.33 -9.40 -4.77
CA LYS A 27 -21.66 -10.74 -5.29
C LYS A 27 -21.52 -11.84 -4.25
N MET A 28 -20.65 -11.65 -3.26
CA MET A 28 -20.52 -12.52 -2.09
C MET A 28 -21.57 -12.26 -1.00
N GLY A 29 -22.49 -11.31 -1.20
CA GLY A 29 -23.60 -11.00 -0.28
C GLY A 29 -23.26 -10.03 0.84
N MET A 30 -22.13 -9.30 0.76
CA MET A 30 -21.76 -8.32 1.78
C MET A 30 -22.50 -6.99 1.61
N ASN A 31 -22.75 -6.28 2.72
CA ASN A 31 -23.30 -4.92 2.72
C ASN A 31 -22.18 -3.91 2.44
N VAL A 32 -21.93 -3.61 1.17
CA VAL A 32 -20.83 -2.74 0.71
C VAL A 32 -21.31 -1.33 0.42
N ASP A 33 -20.58 -0.35 0.95
CA ASP A 33 -20.68 1.07 0.63
C ASP A 33 -19.38 1.54 -0.02
N LEU A 34 -19.43 1.81 -1.32
CA LEU A 34 -18.30 2.34 -2.08
C LEU A 34 -18.34 3.88 -2.01
N ALA A 35 -17.53 4.44 -1.12
CA ALA A 35 -17.42 5.87 -0.90
C ALA A 35 -16.41 6.49 -1.87
N GLU A 36 -16.91 6.96 -3.02
CA GLU A 36 -16.13 7.59 -4.08
C GLU A 36 -15.89 9.08 -3.81
N THR A 37 -14.62 9.50 -3.81
CA THR A 37 -14.18 10.90 -3.59
C THR A 37 -12.92 11.20 -4.40
N ASP A 38 -12.31 12.38 -4.25
CA ASP A 38 -10.96 12.66 -4.77
C ASP A 38 -9.87 12.01 -3.89
N TRP A 39 -8.67 11.83 -4.44
CA TRP A 39 -7.55 11.22 -3.73
C TRP A 39 -7.12 11.97 -2.46
N GLY A 40 -7.21 13.30 -2.44
CA GLY A 40 -6.89 14.12 -1.27
C GLY A 40 -7.81 13.78 -0.09
N THR A 41 -9.11 13.66 -0.36
CA THR A 41 -10.12 13.23 0.63
C THR A 41 -9.85 11.81 1.14
N VAL A 42 -9.49 10.86 0.26
CA VAL A 42 -9.10 9.49 0.67
C VAL A 42 -7.86 9.50 1.58
N ILE A 43 -6.83 10.28 1.25
CA ILE A 43 -5.62 10.42 2.07
C ILE A 43 -5.93 10.95 3.47
N GLN A 44 -6.85 11.90 3.59
CA GLN A 44 -7.26 12.42 4.89
C GLN A 44 -8.08 11.37 5.66
N ARG A 45 -9.04 10.74 4.99
CA ARG A 45 -9.98 9.82 5.63
C ARG A 45 -9.35 8.49 6.07
N ARG A 46 -8.33 7.97 5.38
CA ARG A 46 -7.67 6.70 5.76
C ARG A 46 -7.03 6.75 7.16
N GLY A 47 -6.77 7.93 7.70
CA GLY A 47 -6.31 8.12 9.09
C GLY A 47 -7.39 7.97 10.15
N SER A 48 -8.67 8.00 9.78
CA SER A 48 -9.79 7.84 10.72
C SER A 48 -9.81 6.44 11.33
N ARG A 49 -9.87 6.38 12.67
CA ARG A 49 -9.97 5.15 13.49
C ARG A 49 -11.39 4.89 14.00
N GLU A 50 -12.34 5.70 13.56
CA GLU A 50 -13.74 5.59 13.96
C GLU A 50 -14.39 4.36 13.33
N SER A 51 -15.57 4.01 13.83
CA SER A 51 -16.43 2.99 13.22
C SER A 51 -16.96 3.44 11.85
N THR A 52 -17.39 2.49 11.01
CA THR A 52 -17.82 2.76 9.63
C THR A 52 -19.07 3.65 9.52
N ASP A 53 -19.87 3.75 10.57
CA ASP A 53 -21.00 4.66 10.72
C ASP A 53 -20.59 6.09 11.11
N LYS A 54 -19.34 6.30 11.55
CA LYS A 54 -18.79 7.59 12.00
C LYS A 54 -17.63 8.09 11.13
N GLY A 55 -17.63 7.72 9.85
CA GLY A 55 -16.61 8.15 8.89
C GLY A 55 -15.36 7.26 8.86
N GLY A 56 -15.33 6.17 9.64
CA GLY A 56 -14.38 5.09 9.46
C GLY A 56 -14.51 4.38 8.10
N TRP A 57 -13.65 3.39 7.90
CA TRP A 57 -13.54 2.64 6.66
C TRP A 57 -13.11 1.19 6.95
N SER A 58 -13.34 0.32 5.98
CA SER A 58 -12.98 -1.11 6.04
C SER A 58 -11.88 -1.46 5.04
N ILE A 59 -11.90 -0.86 3.84
CA ILE A 59 -10.92 -1.12 2.78
C ILE A 59 -10.52 0.21 2.12
N PHE A 60 -9.24 0.34 1.78
CA PHE A 60 -8.76 1.32 0.81
C PHE A 60 -7.68 0.68 -0.06
N HIS A 61 -7.50 1.22 -1.25
CA HIS A 61 -6.44 0.81 -2.18
C HIS A 61 -5.37 1.89 -2.25
N THR A 62 -4.12 1.47 -2.43
CA THR A 62 -2.99 2.38 -2.60
C THR A 62 -1.89 1.72 -3.42
N THR A 63 -1.00 2.54 -3.96
CA THR A 63 0.23 2.13 -4.62
C THR A 63 1.42 2.83 -3.95
N GLY A 64 2.63 2.39 -4.24
CA GLY A 64 3.84 2.92 -3.62
C GLY A 64 5.11 2.42 -4.32
N PRO A 65 6.25 3.09 -4.11
CA PRO A 65 7.48 2.72 -4.77
C PRO A 65 8.00 1.39 -4.22
N ALA A 66 8.45 0.50 -5.11
CA ALA A 66 9.03 -0.79 -4.72
C ALA A 66 10.19 -0.64 -3.72
N ALA A 67 10.99 0.42 -3.83
CA ALA A 67 12.07 0.70 -2.89
C ALA A 67 11.58 0.97 -1.44
N GLY A 68 10.36 1.50 -1.27
CA GLY A 68 9.77 1.75 0.04
C GLY A 68 9.07 0.54 0.65
N TRP A 69 8.79 -0.49 -0.15
CA TRP A 69 8.10 -1.72 0.29
C TRP A 69 8.99 -2.97 0.22
N GLY A 70 10.18 -2.86 -0.37
CA GLY A 70 11.03 -4.00 -0.72
C GLY A 70 11.89 -4.55 0.43
N THR A 71 11.93 -3.91 1.60
CA THR A 71 12.71 -4.40 2.74
C THR A 71 11.87 -4.41 4.03
N PRO A 72 12.05 -5.40 4.92
CA PRO A 72 11.39 -5.43 6.23
C PRO A 72 11.55 -4.13 7.03
N ALA A 73 12.73 -3.52 7.00
CA ALA A 73 12.99 -2.29 7.77
C ALA A 73 12.15 -1.09 7.31
N THR A 74 11.85 -0.98 6.01
CA THR A 74 11.18 0.20 5.42
C THR A 74 9.71 -0.04 5.07
N SER A 75 9.31 -1.30 4.89
CA SER A 75 8.00 -1.66 4.40
C SER A 75 6.94 -1.56 5.48
N LEU A 76 6.26 -0.42 5.54
CA LEU A 76 5.17 -0.17 6.49
C LEU A 76 4.01 -1.18 6.39
N LEU A 77 3.89 -1.91 5.26
CA LEU A 77 2.82 -2.89 5.00
C LEU A 77 3.02 -4.22 5.73
N VAL A 78 4.24 -4.52 6.19
CA VAL A 78 4.58 -5.77 6.89
C VAL A 78 5.12 -5.51 8.30
N ARG A 79 4.97 -4.27 8.79
CA ARG A 79 5.36 -3.83 10.13
C ARG A 79 4.14 -3.83 11.05
N GLY A 80 4.22 -4.58 12.14
CA GLY A 80 3.13 -4.78 13.10
C GLY A 80 3.07 -3.71 14.19
N GLN A 81 3.21 -2.43 13.82
CA GLN A 81 3.40 -1.33 14.77
C GLN A 81 2.10 -0.79 15.40
N GLY A 82 0.96 -1.40 15.08
CA GLY A 82 -0.35 -1.04 15.61
C GLY A 82 -0.72 0.41 15.30
N ALA A 83 -1.18 1.13 16.32
CA ALA A 83 -1.60 2.53 16.24
C ALA A 83 -0.55 3.51 15.68
N ARG A 84 0.74 3.17 15.83
CA ARG A 84 1.87 4.01 15.38
C ARG A 84 2.33 3.67 13.96
N GLY A 85 1.79 2.60 13.38
CA GLY A 85 2.18 2.05 12.09
C GLY A 85 1.33 2.53 10.93
N TRP A 86 1.25 1.68 9.91
CA TRP A 86 0.43 1.92 8.73
C TRP A 86 -1.08 1.90 9.04
N PHE A 87 -1.84 2.53 8.15
CA PHE A 87 -3.31 2.54 8.22
C PHE A 87 -3.86 1.11 8.24
N GLY A 88 -4.92 0.89 9.02
CA GLY A 88 -5.41 -0.45 9.38
C GLY A 88 -4.91 -0.92 10.74
N TRP A 89 -3.87 -0.27 11.28
CA TRP A 89 -3.38 -0.43 12.66
C TRP A 89 -3.10 -1.87 13.06
N TRP A 90 -2.61 -2.68 12.12
CA TRP A 90 -2.22 -4.05 12.37
C TRP A 90 -1.10 -4.08 13.43
N ASP A 91 -1.39 -4.76 14.54
CA ASP A 91 -0.53 -4.87 15.71
C ASP A 91 -0.03 -6.31 15.81
N SER A 92 1.28 -6.50 15.60
CA SER A 92 1.90 -7.82 15.61
C SER A 92 3.31 -7.71 16.22
N PRO A 93 3.44 -7.98 17.53
CA PRO A 93 4.75 -8.00 18.20
C PRO A 93 5.73 -8.98 17.54
N LYS A 94 5.21 -10.08 16.98
CA LYS A 94 6.00 -11.06 16.24
C LYS A 94 6.57 -10.49 14.94
N ALA A 95 5.81 -9.68 14.21
CA ALA A 95 6.30 -9.00 13.01
C ALA A 95 7.44 -8.02 13.33
N GLU A 96 7.33 -7.30 14.44
CA GLU A 96 8.39 -6.40 14.90
C GLU A 96 9.65 -7.16 15.34
N ALA A 97 9.50 -8.27 16.07
CA ALA A 97 10.63 -9.13 16.44
C ALA A 97 11.34 -9.71 15.22
N LEU A 98 10.62 -10.22 14.22
CA LEU A 98 11.20 -10.71 12.97
C LEU A 98 11.89 -9.61 12.16
N THR A 99 11.39 -8.38 12.22
CA THR A 99 12.04 -7.22 11.60
C THR A 99 13.35 -6.87 12.32
N GLU A 100 13.38 -6.97 13.65
CA GLU A 100 14.58 -6.78 14.46
C GLU A 100 15.63 -7.88 14.18
N GLU A 101 15.21 -9.14 14.13
CA GLU A 101 16.07 -10.26 13.72
C GLU A 101 16.64 -10.07 12.32
N TRP A 102 15.83 -9.60 11.36
CA TRP A 102 16.29 -9.27 10.01
C TRP A 102 17.36 -8.17 10.00
N LEU A 103 17.19 -7.15 10.86
CA LEU A 103 18.07 -5.99 10.94
C LEU A 103 19.43 -6.33 11.55
N TYR A 104 19.44 -7.19 12.57
CA TYR A 104 20.64 -7.59 13.32
C TYR A 104 21.20 -8.95 12.91
N ALA A 105 20.67 -9.56 11.85
CA ALA A 105 21.18 -10.81 11.31
C ALA A 105 22.68 -10.70 10.98
N PRO A 106 23.52 -11.68 11.39
CA PRO A 106 24.96 -11.62 11.19
C PRO A 106 25.38 -11.87 9.73
N ASP A 107 24.49 -12.43 8.92
CA ASP A 107 24.72 -12.78 7.53
C ASP A 107 23.45 -12.72 6.68
N GLU A 108 23.63 -12.85 5.36
CA GLU A 108 22.55 -12.81 4.37
C GLU A 108 21.58 -13.99 4.52
N ALA A 109 22.03 -15.15 5.02
CA ALA A 109 21.20 -16.34 5.17
C ALA A 109 20.19 -16.14 6.31
N GLY A 110 20.65 -15.65 7.46
CA GLY A 110 19.79 -15.27 8.59
C GLY A 110 18.82 -14.16 8.20
N GLN A 111 19.31 -13.16 7.47
CA GLN A 111 18.47 -12.06 6.97
C GLN A 111 17.36 -12.58 6.04
N LYS A 112 17.67 -13.47 5.09
CA LYS A 112 16.65 -14.08 4.20
C LYS A 112 15.64 -14.94 4.97
N SER A 113 16.10 -15.68 5.97
CA SER A 113 15.23 -16.52 6.82
C SER A 113 14.20 -15.67 7.55
N ALA A 114 14.64 -14.62 8.25
CA ALA A 114 13.75 -13.69 8.96
C ALA A 114 12.75 -13.00 8.02
N ALA A 115 13.21 -12.54 6.84
CA ALA A 115 12.33 -11.92 5.84
C ALA A 115 11.24 -12.88 5.34
N LYS A 116 11.59 -14.15 5.12
CA LYS A 116 10.64 -15.17 4.65
C LYS A 116 9.57 -15.45 5.71
N GLU A 117 9.97 -15.61 6.97
CA GLU A 117 9.01 -15.82 8.06
C GLU A 117 8.13 -14.59 8.29
N LEU A 118 8.67 -13.38 8.18
CA LEU A 118 7.89 -12.15 8.25
C LEU A 118 6.86 -12.07 7.11
N GLY A 119 7.28 -12.34 5.88
CA GLY A 119 6.38 -12.34 4.72
C GLY A 119 5.26 -13.37 4.86
N ARG A 120 5.58 -14.58 5.35
CA ARG A 120 4.58 -15.61 5.65
C ARG A 120 3.58 -15.14 6.71
N LEU A 121 4.08 -14.58 7.81
CA LEU A 121 3.23 -14.05 8.89
C LEU A 121 2.27 -12.97 8.38
N ALA A 122 2.77 -12.01 7.60
CA ALA A 122 1.95 -10.93 7.06
C ALA A 122 0.85 -11.44 6.12
N LEU A 123 1.08 -12.53 5.38
CA LEU A 123 0.07 -13.18 4.54
C LEU A 123 -0.94 -13.98 5.34
N GLU A 124 -0.51 -14.66 6.41
CA GLU A 124 -1.39 -15.44 7.29
C GLU A 124 -2.32 -14.55 8.11
N GLU A 125 -1.80 -13.45 8.64
CA GLU A 125 -2.57 -12.47 9.41
C GLU A 125 -3.28 -11.44 8.52
N VAL A 126 -3.05 -11.49 7.20
CA VAL A 126 -3.63 -10.60 6.19
C VAL A 126 -3.40 -9.12 6.53
N ALA A 127 -2.16 -8.77 6.89
CA ALA A 127 -1.76 -7.40 7.21
C ALA A 127 -2.07 -6.41 6.07
N THR A 128 -1.87 -6.86 4.83
CA THR A 128 -2.24 -6.18 3.59
C THR A 128 -2.39 -7.23 2.50
N VAL A 129 -3.30 -7.02 1.54
CA VAL A 129 -3.44 -7.89 0.37
C VAL A 129 -2.61 -7.33 -0.79
N PRO A 130 -1.49 -7.96 -1.18
CA PRO A 130 -0.71 -7.50 -2.33
C PRO A 130 -1.46 -7.82 -3.62
N LEU A 131 -1.73 -6.80 -4.44
CA LEU A 131 -2.43 -6.95 -5.72
C LEU A 131 -1.50 -7.14 -6.92
N GLY A 132 -0.23 -6.77 -6.78
CA GLY A 132 0.78 -6.96 -7.80
C GLY A 132 1.77 -5.80 -7.90
N GLN A 133 2.59 -5.83 -8.95
CA GLN A 133 3.56 -4.82 -9.28
C GLN A 133 3.32 -4.35 -10.72
N PHE A 134 3.44 -3.05 -10.95
CA PHE A 134 3.37 -2.45 -12.27
C PHE A 134 4.56 -1.52 -12.51
N THR A 135 4.78 -1.14 -13.76
CA THR A 135 5.83 -0.18 -14.12
C THR A 135 5.19 0.99 -14.86
N LEU A 136 5.46 2.20 -14.40
CA LEU A 136 5.00 3.41 -15.07
C LEU A 136 5.82 3.65 -16.33
N ARG A 137 5.15 4.13 -17.39
CA ARG A 137 5.79 4.58 -18.63
C ARG A 137 5.57 6.08 -18.74
N THR A 138 6.66 6.84 -18.82
CA THR A 138 6.60 8.30 -18.98
C THR A 138 6.81 8.64 -20.44
N ALA A 139 5.80 9.23 -21.07
CA ALA A 139 5.91 9.79 -22.41
C ALA A 139 6.24 11.28 -22.32
N TYR A 140 7.21 11.73 -23.12
CA TYR A 140 7.59 13.13 -23.23
C TYR A 140 7.94 13.47 -24.68
N ARG A 141 7.87 14.76 -25.03
CA ARG A 141 8.15 15.24 -26.38
C ARG A 141 9.59 14.87 -26.78
N LYS A 142 9.80 14.47 -28.03
CA LYS A 142 11.14 14.13 -28.58
C LYS A 142 12.17 15.27 -28.47
N THR A 143 11.71 16.52 -28.32
CA THR A 143 12.57 17.69 -28.11
C THR A 143 13.04 17.85 -26.66
N LEU A 144 12.61 16.99 -25.74
CA LEU A 144 13.06 16.97 -24.35
C LEU A 144 14.05 15.83 -24.17
N THR A 145 15.16 16.13 -23.49
CA THR A 145 16.24 15.18 -23.18
C THR A 145 16.58 15.27 -21.70
N GLY A 146 17.33 14.29 -21.19
CA GLY A 146 17.78 14.27 -19.80
C GLY A 146 16.74 13.81 -18.80
N MET A 147 15.66 13.13 -19.21
CA MET A 147 14.73 12.51 -18.26
C MET A 147 15.44 11.38 -17.50
N PRO A 148 15.61 11.47 -16.16
CA PRO A 148 16.22 10.39 -15.39
C PRO A 148 15.28 9.18 -15.30
N HIS A 149 15.86 7.99 -15.31
CA HIS A 149 15.14 6.77 -14.94
C HIS A 149 15.07 6.66 -13.42
N GLY A 150 13.87 6.41 -12.87
CA GLY A 150 13.68 6.34 -11.43
C GLY A 150 12.33 5.72 -11.03
N SER A 151 12.07 5.69 -9.71
CA SER A 151 10.84 5.16 -9.12
C SER A 151 9.60 6.02 -9.39
N ALA A 152 9.79 7.26 -9.84
CA ALA A 152 8.73 8.19 -10.24
C ALA A 152 9.25 9.10 -11.37
N PRO A 153 8.37 9.79 -12.11
CA PRO A 153 8.76 10.66 -13.21
C PRO A 153 9.30 12.01 -12.70
N TYR A 154 10.47 12.01 -12.06
CA TYR A 154 11.11 13.23 -11.56
C TYR A 154 11.71 14.07 -12.70
N PRO A 155 11.26 15.31 -12.93
CA PRO A 155 11.70 16.13 -14.07
C PRO A 155 13.02 16.89 -13.81
N TRP A 156 13.90 16.37 -12.95
CA TRP A 156 15.04 17.12 -12.41
C TRP A 156 16.16 17.44 -13.40
N SER A 157 16.34 16.61 -14.43
CA SER A 157 17.41 16.78 -15.43
C SER A 157 16.85 17.07 -16.84
N ILE A 158 15.55 17.33 -16.94
CA ILE A 158 14.89 17.60 -18.21
C ILE A 158 15.34 18.95 -18.78
N LYS A 159 15.75 18.93 -20.04
CA LYS A 159 16.02 20.14 -20.83
C LYS A 159 15.49 19.99 -22.25
N ARG A 160 15.35 21.10 -22.95
CA ARG A 160 15.18 21.07 -24.41
C ARG A 160 16.49 20.63 -25.06
N ALA A 161 16.39 19.81 -26.10
CA ALA A 161 17.53 19.43 -26.95
C ALA A 161 18.17 20.64 -27.62
#